data_AF-A0A8J9REK6-F1
#
_entry.id   AF-A0A8J9REK6-F1
#
_cell.length_a   1.000
_cell.length_b   1.000
_cell.length_c   1.000
_cell.angle_alpha   90.00
_cell.angle_beta   90.00
_cell.angle_gamma   90.00
#
_symmetry.space_group_name_H-M   'P 1'
#
loop_
_entity.id
_entity.type
_entity.pdbx_description
1 polymer ?
#
loop_
_entity_poly.entity_id
_entity_poly.type
_entity_poly.pdbx_seq_one_letter_code
_entity_poly.pdbx_strand_id
1 'polypeptide(L)'
;MASNADQLKAFNGFLAKAGGKDKLTALIQYTCMFISAGEPGNAKKIQASVAAARKVFRVFGPLESVTPVILNPHLDPKKPVYIELLNKLKGVLMAIYFGADHVVWAGQAGLVSNKTLLERFQKASLYGWAGGSLCTVISESWELVQLNKIKRKDDSEEAWQVRQAKAISEINSHSLVLFHGLVQAALACGLLGLTNWKPRFVGFLGVVASAINCYMLFPALPKPAEKPARKEVQLEGLKNAALKAA
;
A
#
# COMPACT_ATOMS: atom_id res chain seq x y z
N MET A 1 1.23 25.38 -4.23
CA MET A 1 0.96 24.12 -4.98
C MET A 1 2.28 23.71 -5.61
N ALA A 2 2.60 22.41 -5.66
CA ALA A 2 3.77 21.95 -6.42
C ALA A 2 3.65 22.41 -7.89
N SER A 3 4.76 22.75 -8.55
CA SER A 3 4.69 23.17 -9.94
C SER A 3 4.20 22.00 -10.82
N ASN A 4 3.58 22.30 -11.96
CA ASN A 4 3.19 21.24 -12.92
C ASN A 4 4.40 20.38 -13.34
N ALA A 5 5.60 20.98 -13.38
CA ALA A 5 6.84 20.26 -13.66
C ALA A 5 7.21 19.27 -12.55
N ASP A 6 7.02 19.63 -11.28
CA ASP A 6 7.28 18.75 -10.14
C ASP A 6 6.31 17.57 -10.10
N GLN A 7 5.03 17.83 -10.38
CA GLN A 7 4.01 16.79 -10.48
C GLN A 7 4.32 15.82 -11.63
N LEU A 8 4.71 16.34 -12.79
CA LEU A 8 5.09 15.52 -13.95
C LEU A 8 6.34 14.68 -13.65
N LYS A 9 7.33 15.25 -12.95
CA LYS A 9 8.53 14.52 -12.53
C LYS A 9 8.19 13.38 -11.55
N ALA A 10 7.31 13.63 -10.58
CA ALA A 10 6.86 12.60 -9.64
C ALA A 10 6.09 11.48 -10.37
N PHE A 11 5.20 11.84 -11.29
CA PHE A 11 4.45 10.88 -12.10
C PHE A 11 5.37 10.02 -12.99
N ASN A 12 6.35 10.65 -13.66
CA ASN A 12 7.34 9.94 -14.46
C ASN A 12 8.19 9.00 -13.59
N GLY A 13 8.57 9.42 -12.38
CA GLY A 13 9.29 8.57 -11.43
C GLY A 13 8.48 7.36 -10.95
N PHE A 14 7.18 7.53 -10.74
CA PHE A 14 6.26 6.42 -10.44
C PHE A 14 6.18 5.43 -11.60
N LEU A 15 5.97 5.94 -12.83
CA LEU A 15 5.85 5.09 -14.02
C LEU A 15 7.16 4.44 -14.45
N ALA A 16 8.32 4.99 -14.10
CA ALA A 16 9.61 4.40 -14.44
C ALA A 16 9.86 3.07 -13.72
N LYS A 17 9.31 2.91 -12.51
CA LYS A 17 9.53 1.73 -11.67
C LYS A 17 8.60 0.58 -12.06
N ALA A 18 9.13 -0.65 -12.11
CA ALA A 18 8.34 -1.86 -12.36
C ALA A 18 7.17 -1.99 -11.37
N GLY A 19 7.42 -1.69 -10.08
CA GLY A 19 6.37 -1.68 -9.06
C GLY A 19 5.23 -0.70 -9.34
N GLY A 20 5.52 0.50 -9.85
CA GLY A 20 4.49 1.48 -10.22
C GLY A 20 3.62 0.97 -11.37
N LYS A 21 4.25 0.37 -12.39
CA LYS A 21 3.55 -0.26 -13.51
C LYS A 21 2.67 -1.44 -13.07
N ASP A 22 3.15 -2.30 -12.17
CA ASP A 22 2.35 -3.41 -11.59
C ASP A 22 1.11 -2.89 -10.88
N LYS A 23 1.23 -1.86 -10.02
CA LYS A 23 0.07 -1.38 -9.25
C LYS A 23 -0.93 -0.61 -10.10
N LEU A 24 -0.47 0.13 -11.11
CA LEU A 24 -1.37 0.77 -12.05
C LEU A 24 -2.12 -0.25 -12.91
N THR A 25 -1.44 -1.30 -13.39
CA THR A 25 -2.10 -2.38 -14.12
C THR A 25 -3.01 -3.23 -13.22
N ALA A 26 -2.72 -3.34 -11.91
CA ALA A 26 -3.64 -3.88 -10.91
C ALA A 26 -4.94 -3.07 -10.84
N LEU A 27 -4.82 -1.74 -10.76
CA LEU A 27 -5.98 -0.86 -10.72
C LEU A 27 -6.86 -1.05 -11.96
N ILE A 28 -6.26 -1.13 -13.15
CA ILE A 28 -6.98 -1.45 -14.39
C ILE A 28 -7.65 -2.82 -14.30
N GLN A 29 -6.93 -3.86 -13.86
CA GLN A 29 -7.45 -5.23 -13.73
C GLN A 29 -8.72 -5.27 -12.88
N TYR A 30 -8.67 -4.69 -11.68
CA TYR A 30 -9.79 -4.76 -10.76
C TYR A 30 -10.92 -3.79 -11.12
N THR A 31 -10.62 -2.68 -11.79
CA THR A 31 -11.65 -1.81 -12.39
C THR A 31 -12.42 -2.58 -13.46
N CYS A 32 -11.73 -3.31 -14.34
CA CYS A 32 -12.38 -4.18 -15.32
C CYS A 32 -13.19 -5.30 -14.66
N MET A 33 -12.71 -5.88 -13.55
CA MET A 33 -13.46 -6.87 -12.76
C MET A 33 -14.75 -6.26 -12.15
N PHE A 34 -14.65 -5.04 -11.62
CA PHE A 34 -15.79 -4.31 -11.06
C PHE A 34 -16.85 -4.01 -12.13
N ILE A 35 -16.43 -3.48 -13.28
CA ILE A 35 -17.31 -3.12 -14.40
C ILE A 35 -17.95 -4.37 -15.04
N SER A 36 -17.14 -5.38 -15.34
CA SER A 36 -17.67 -6.63 -15.94
C SER A 36 -18.58 -7.40 -15.01
N ALA A 37 -18.45 -7.21 -13.69
CA ALA A 37 -19.21 -7.95 -12.68
C ALA A 37 -19.13 -9.48 -12.81
N GLY A 38 -18.08 -10.00 -13.47
CA GLY A 38 -17.92 -11.43 -13.74
C GLY A 38 -18.37 -11.88 -15.12
N GLU A 39 -19.11 -11.04 -15.85
CA GLU A 39 -19.67 -11.37 -17.15
C GLU A 39 -18.60 -11.44 -18.26
N PRO A 40 -18.75 -12.36 -19.23
CA PRO A 40 -17.86 -12.43 -20.38
C PRO A 40 -18.01 -11.15 -21.25
N GLY A 41 -16.89 -10.65 -21.77
CA GLY A 41 -16.89 -9.46 -22.61
C GLY A 41 -15.52 -8.79 -22.69
N ASN A 42 -15.45 -7.62 -23.32
CA ASN A 42 -14.20 -6.90 -23.54
C ASN A 42 -13.51 -6.52 -22.21
N ALA A 43 -14.27 -6.06 -21.22
CA ALA A 43 -13.72 -5.77 -19.89
C ALA A 43 -13.09 -7.00 -19.24
N LYS A 44 -13.71 -8.19 -19.36
CA LYS A 44 -13.16 -9.44 -18.84
C LYS A 44 -11.88 -9.87 -19.56
N LYS A 45 -11.81 -9.68 -20.88
CA LYS A 45 -10.61 -9.93 -21.68
C LYS A 45 -9.47 -9.01 -21.27
N ILE A 46 -9.74 -7.72 -21.08
CA ILE A 46 -8.76 -6.75 -20.58
C ILE A 46 -8.28 -7.16 -19.19
N GLN A 47 -9.20 -7.48 -18.26
CA GLN A 47 -8.88 -7.98 -16.92
C GLN A 47 -7.86 -9.13 -16.98
N ALA A 48 -8.11 -10.15 -17.81
CA ALA A 48 -7.22 -11.30 -17.94
C ALA A 48 -5.85 -10.92 -18.53
N SER A 49 -5.84 -10.08 -19.56
CA SER A 49 -4.62 -9.60 -20.23
C SER A 49 -3.73 -8.81 -19.27
N VAL A 50 -4.28 -7.82 -18.56
CA VAL A 50 -3.49 -7.02 -17.61
C VAL A 50 -3.07 -7.85 -16.38
N ALA A 51 -3.88 -8.83 -15.96
CA ALA A 51 -3.49 -9.75 -14.89
C ALA A 51 -2.26 -10.60 -15.26
N ALA A 52 -2.14 -11.01 -16.52
CA ALA A 52 -0.94 -11.69 -17.01
C ALA A 52 0.25 -10.72 -17.10
N ALA A 53 0.05 -9.50 -17.64
CA ALA A 53 1.11 -8.49 -17.76
C ALA A 53 1.73 -8.11 -16.41
N ARG A 54 0.92 -8.00 -15.34
CA ARG A 54 1.39 -7.73 -13.98
C ARG A 54 2.47 -8.68 -13.49
N LYS A 55 2.38 -9.96 -13.88
CA LYS A 55 3.31 -11.00 -13.43
C LYS A 55 4.72 -10.77 -14.00
N VAL A 56 4.82 -10.18 -15.20
CA VAL A 56 6.10 -9.79 -15.82
C VAL A 56 6.82 -8.73 -14.99
N PHE A 57 6.10 -7.77 -14.41
CA PHE A 57 6.70 -6.73 -13.54
C PHE A 57 7.17 -7.26 -12.19
N ARG A 58 6.89 -8.53 -11.87
CA ARG A 58 7.24 -9.18 -10.59
C ARG A 58 8.37 -10.18 -10.74
N VAL A 59 9.00 -10.27 -11.91
CA VAL A 59 10.24 -11.03 -12.08
C VAL A 59 11.24 -10.54 -11.04
N PHE A 60 11.89 -11.47 -10.34
CA PHE A 60 12.70 -11.26 -9.10
C PHE A 60 11.94 -10.95 -7.81
N GLY A 61 10.63 -10.71 -7.84
CA GLY A 61 9.80 -10.52 -6.66
C GLY A 61 9.96 -11.59 -5.56
N PRO A 62 10.14 -12.90 -5.90
CA PRO A 62 10.42 -13.91 -4.88
C PRO A 62 11.74 -13.67 -4.14
N LEU A 63 12.79 -13.31 -4.88
CA LEU A 63 14.11 -13.02 -4.33
C LEU A 63 14.10 -11.73 -3.50
N GLU A 64 13.45 -10.68 -3.99
CA GLU A 64 13.27 -9.43 -3.25
C GLU A 64 12.53 -9.66 -1.94
N SER A 65 11.52 -10.53 -1.93
CA SER A 65 10.71 -10.81 -0.73
C SER A 65 11.46 -11.61 0.34
N VAL A 66 12.37 -12.49 -0.06
CA VAL A 66 13.14 -13.34 0.87
C VAL A 66 14.47 -12.71 1.27
N THR A 67 15.01 -11.76 0.49
CA THR A 67 16.26 -11.04 0.78
C THR A 67 16.35 -10.52 2.22
N PRO A 68 15.32 -9.85 2.78
CA PRO A 68 15.38 -9.37 4.17
C PRO A 68 15.50 -10.51 5.19
N VAL A 69 14.94 -11.68 4.89
CA VAL A 69 14.99 -12.87 5.76
C VAL A 69 16.38 -13.50 5.73
N ILE A 70 16.99 -13.56 4.55
CA ILE A 70 18.32 -14.16 4.34
C ILE A 70 19.43 -13.25 4.87
N LEU A 71 19.40 -11.97 4.54
CA LEU A 71 20.49 -11.04 4.87
C LEU A 71 20.45 -10.56 6.32
N ASN A 72 19.27 -10.52 6.94
CA ASN A 72 19.12 -10.12 8.33
C ASN A 72 18.45 -11.26 9.12
N PRO A 73 19.18 -12.36 9.41
CA PRO A 73 18.60 -13.50 10.12
C PRO A 73 18.31 -13.19 11.59
N HIS A 74 19.01 -12.21 12.17
CA HIS A 74 18.85 -11.81 13.57
C HIS A 74 17.47 -11.21 13.86
N LEU A 75 17.05 -11.28 15.13
CA LEU A 75 15.82 -10.71 15.65
C LEU A 75 16.14 -9.38 16.33
N ASP A 76 15.34 -8.34 16.08
CA ASP A 76 15.49 -7.07 16.80
C ASP A 76 15.13 -7.25 18.29
N PRO A 77 16.06 -7.02 19.23
CA PRO A 77 15.80 -7.16 20.66
C PRO A 77 14.76 -6.15 21.19
N LYS A 78 14.46 -5.08 20.45
CA LYS A 78 13.47 -4.07 20.83
C LYS A 78 12.04 -4.48 20.48
N LYS A 79 11.86 -5.51 19.65
CA LYS A 79 10.54 -6.01 19.25
C LYS A 79 10.28 -7.38 19.89
N PRO A 80 9.02 -7.69 20.23
CA PRO A 80 8.67 -9.02 20.67
C PRO A 80 9.04 -10.05 19.59
N VAL A 81 9.60 -11.18 20.01
CA VAL A 81 10.07 -12.26 19.11
C VAL A 81 8.99 -12.68 18.11
N TYR A 82 7.72 -12.76 18.53
CA TYR A 82 6.63 -13.15 17.65
C TYR A 82 6.37 -12.13 16.52
N ILE A 83 6.56 -10.83 16.74
CA ILE A 83 6.42 -9.80 15.69
C ILE A 83 7.58 -9.92 14.68
N GLU A 84 8.79 -10.16 15.17
CA GLU A 84 9.95 -10.36 14.29
C GLU A 84 9.81 -11.61 13.42
N LEU A 85 9.37 -12.72 14.01
CA LEU A 85 9.11 -13.95 13.27
C LEU A 85 7.97 -13.76 12.26
N LEU A 86 6.91 -13.03 12.63
CA LEU A 86 5.81 -12.72 11.74
C LEU A 86 6.26 -11.87 10.53
N ASN A 87 7.13 -10.88 10.75
CA ASN A 87 7.68 -10.05 9.68
C ASN A 87 8.57 -10.88 8.72
N LYS A 88 9.33 -11.85 9.24
CA LYS A 88 10.09 -12.79 8.39
C LYS A 88 9.17 -13.74 7.63
N LEU A 89 8.14 -14.28 8.29
CA LEU A 89 7.12 -15.14 7.68
C LEU A 89 6.42 -14.42 6.52
N LYS A 90 6.07 -13.14 6.68
CA LYS A 90 5.53 -12.31 5.59
C LYS A 90 6.42 -12.34 4.35
N GLY A 91 7.74 -12.19 4.50
CA GLY A 91 8.69 -12.25 3.39
C GLY A 91 8.64 -13.59 2.64
N VAL A 92 8.60 -14.70 3.37
CA VAL A 92 8.47 -16.05 2.80
C VAL A 92 7.13 -16.23 2.07
N LEU A 93 6.03 -15.79 2.68
CA LEU A 93 4.70 -15.86 2.09
C LEU A 93 4.58 -15.03 0.81
N MET A 94 5.19 -13.85 0.78
CA MET A 94 5.28 -13.02 -0.43
C MET A 94 6.18 -13.66 -1.49
N ALA A 95 7.23 -14.38 -1.09
CA ALA A 95 8.04 -15.16 -2.03
C ALA A 95 7.25 -16.31 -2.68
N ILE A 96 6.42 -17.01 -1.90
CA ILE A 96 5.48 -18.02 -2.42
C ILE A 96 4.48 -17.37 -3.38
N TYR A 97 3.91 -16.23 -3.00
CA TYR A 97 2.98 -15.48 -3.86
C TYR A 97 3.56 -15.21 -5.25
N PHE A 98 4.71 -14.53 -5.28
CA PHE A 98 5.35 -14.18 -6.53
C PHE A 98 5.87 -15.42 -7.28
N GLY A 99 6.44 -16.40 -6.59
CA GLY A 99 7.00 -17.59 -7.22
C GLY A 99 5.93 -18.41 -7.92
N ALA A 100 4.80 -18.63 -7.23
CA ALA A 100 3.67 -19.34 -7.78
C ALA A 100 3.00 -18.59 -8.94
N ASP A 101 2.94 -17.25 -8.89
CA ASP A 101 2.45 -16.42 -9.99
C ASP A 101 3.25 -16.67 -11.30
N HIS A 102 4.56 -16.88 -11.22
CA HIS A 102 5.38 -17.15 -12.42
C HIS A 102 5.07 -18.51 -13.04
N VAL A 103 4.72 -19.53 -12.24
CA VAL A 103 4.26 -20.81 -12.78
C VAL A 103 2.92 -20.65 -13.47
N VAL A 104 2.00 -19.88 -12.90
CA VAL A 104 0.72 -19.56 -13.55
C VAL A 104 0.95 -18.78 -14.85
N TRP A 105 1.86 -17.81 -14.84
CA TRP A 105 2.23 -17.05 -16.03
C TRP A 105 2.82 -17.93 -17.13
N ALA A 106 3.70 -18.88 -16.77
CA ALA A 106 4.23 -19.87 -17.72
C ALA A 106 3.10 -20.71 -18.35
N GLY A 107 2.07 -21.07 -17.58
CA GLY A 107 0.86 -21.70 -18.11
C GLY A 107 0.09 -20.81 -19.08
N GLN A 108 -0.06 -19.52 -18.77
CA GLN A 108 -0.70 -18.53 -19.65
C GLN A 108 0.08 -18.31 -20.96
N ALA A 109 1.40 -18.49 -20.93
CA ALA A 109 2.27 -18.44 -22.11
C ALA A 109 2.31 -19.75 -22.91
N GLY A 110 1.61 -20.81 -22.46
CA GLY A 110 1.59 -22.12 -23.12
C GLY A 110 2.78 -23.03 -22.81
N LEU A 111 3.65 -22.65 -21.87
CA LEU A 111 4.83 -23.44 -21.49
C LEU A 111 4.51 -24.56 -20.49
N VAL A 112 3.41 -24.44 -19.75
CA VAL A 112 2.93 -25.46 -18.80
C VAL A 112 1.48 -25.80 -19.14
N SER A 113 1.20 -27.07 -19.45
CA SER A 113 -0.13 -27.52 -19.88
C SER A 113 -0.95 -28.23 -18.79
N ASN A 114 -0.32 -28.61 -17.68
CA ASN A 114 -0.99 -29.32 -16.59
C ASN A 114 -1.95 -28.39 -15.81
N LYS A 115 -3.25 -28.49 -16.08
CA LYS A 115 -4.29 -27.65 -15.46
C LYS A 115 -4.33 -27.76 -13.94
N THR A 116 -4.28 -28.98 -13.39
CA THR A 116 -4.29 -29.22 -11.94
C THR A 116 -3.10 -28.55 -11.25
N LEU A 117 -1.93 -28.60 -11.88
CA LEU A 117 -0.74 -27.91 -11.39
C LEU A 117 -0.95 -26.39 -11.36
N LEU A 118 -1.43 -25.82 -12.47
CA LEU A 118 -1.69 -24.38 -12.58
C LEU A 118 -2.72 -23.89 -11.56
N GLU A 119 -3.78 -24.66 -11.31
CA GLU A 119 -4.78 -24.33 -10.28
C GLU A 119 -4.18 -24.36 -8.86
N ARG A 120 -3.33 -25.35 -8.56
CA ARG A 120 -2.63 -25.43 -7.28
C ARG A 120 -1.70 -24.24 -7.07
N PHE A 121 -0.93 -23.86 -8.09
CA PHE A 121 -0.07 -22.68 -8.02
C PHE A 121 -0.87 -21.38 -7.94
N GLN A 122 -2.00 -21.26 -8.64
CA GLN A 122 -2.87 -20.10 -8.50
C GLN A 122 -3.42 -19.95 -7.08
N LYS A 123 -3.82 -21.06 -6.44
CA LYS A 123 -4.23 -21.07 -5.02
C LYS A 123 -3.06 -20.77 -4.09
N ALA A 124 -1.91 -21.40 -4.29
CA ALA A 124 -0.71 -21.15 -3.48
C ALA A 124 -0.29 -19.68 -3.53
N SER A 125 -0.35 -19.08 -4.72
CA SER A 125 -0.13 -17.65 -4.94
C SER A 125 -1.07 -16.82 -4.06
N LEU A 126 -2.38 -17.05 -4.19
CA LEU A 126 -3.40 -16.30 -3.44
C LEU A 126 -3.30 -16.50 -1.92
N TYR A 127 -3.01 -17.71 -1.44
CA TYR A 127 -2.80 -17.98 -0.02
C TYR A 127 -1.53 -17.31 0.53
N GLY A 128 -0.44 -17.30 -0.24
CA GLY A 128 0.78 -16.57 0.13
C GLY A 128 0.50 -15.08 0.30
N TRP A 129 -0.21 -14.47 -0.64
CA TRP A 129 -0.58 -13.06 -0.56
C TRP A 129 -1.60 -12.77 0.56
N ALA A 130 -2.59 -13.64 0.77
CA ALA A 130 -3.53 -13.53 1.89
C ALA A 130 -2.81 -13.58 3.24
N GLY A 131 -1.93 -14.56 3.43
CA GLY A 131 -1.14 -14.72 4.65
C GLY A 131 -0.19 -13.54 4.88
N GLY A 132 0.48 -13.05 3.83
CA GLY A 132 1.33 -11.86 3.92
C GLY A 132 0.54 -10.60 4.31
N SER A 133 -0.70 -10.48 3.83
CA SER A 133 -1.61 -9.39 4.21
C SER A 133 -2.06 -9.49 5.67
N LEU A 134 -2.35 -10.69 6.18
CA LEU A 134 -2.65 -10.92 7.60
C LEU A 134 -1.44 -10.59 8.49
N CYS A 135 -0.23 -10.96 8.07
CA CYS A 135 0.98 -10.58 8.78
C CYS A 135 1.11 -9.06 8.88
N THR A 136 0.86 -8.33 7.78
CA THR A 136 0.78 -6.87 7.80
C THR A 136 -0.26 -6.38 8.81
N VAL A 137 -1.49 -6.90 8.79
CA VAL A 137 -2.56 -6.45 9.71
C VAL A 137 -2.12 -6.57 11.17
N ILE A 138 -1.53 -7.71 11.54
CA ILE A 138 -1.07 -7.95 12.92
C ILE A 138 0.11 -7.03 13.27
N SER A 139 1.12 -6.92 12.42
CA SER A 139 2.29 -6.06 12.67
C SER A 139 1.91 -4.59 12.78
N GLU A 140 1.08 -4.06 11.87
CA GLU A 140 0.64 -2.66 11.91
C GLU A 140 -0.27 -2.37 13.10
N SER A 141 -1.13 -3.32 13.49
CA SER A 141 -1.92 -3.20 14.71
C SER A 141 -1.03 -3.09 15.95
N TRP A 142 0.04 -3.90 16.00
CA TRP A 142 1.01 -3.83 17.09
C TRP A 142 1.74 -2.49 17.12
N GLU A 143 2.23 -1.98 15.99
CA GLU A 143 2.89 -0.67 15.92
C GLU A 143 1.96 0.47 16.39
N LEU A 144 0.69 0.46 15.97
CA LEU A 144 -0.31 1.43 16.44
C LEU A 144 -0.54 1.38 17.94
N VAL A 145 -0.56 0.18 18.55
CA VAL A 145 -0.63 0.03 20.01
C VAL A 145 0.62 0.59 20.68
N GLN A 146 1.81 0.40 20.09
CA GLN A 146 3.05 0.96 20.65
C GLN A 146 3.11 2.49 20.57
N LEU A 147 2.53 3.09 19.53
CA LEU A 147 2.45 4.53 19.36
C LEU A 147 1.40 5.18 20.26
N ASN A 148 0.30 4.48 20.57
CA ASN A 148 -0.77 4.94 21.45
C ASN A 148 -0.44 4.89 22.96
N LYS A 149 0.84 4.94 23.35
CA LYS A 149 1.21 4.91 24.77
C LYS A 149 0.74 6.18 25.48
N ILE A 150 -0.07 5.97 26.52
CA ILE A 150 -0.59 6.96 27.47
C ILE A 150 0.57 7.80 28.02
N LYS A 151 0.31 9.11 28.26
CA LYS A 151 1.25 10.06 28.89
C LYS A 151 1.99 9.36 30.04
N ARG A 152 3.33 9.36 29.99
CA ARG A 152 4.11 8.74 31.06
C ARG A 152 3.97 9.61 32.31
N LYS A 153 4.02 8.99 33.49
CA LYS A 153 3.78 9.69 34.76
C LYS A 153 4.78 10.82 35.02
N ASP A 154 5.94 10.77 34.38
CA ASP A 154 7.07 11.69 34.45
C ASP A 154 7.13 12.70 33.28
N ASP A 155 6.24 12.60 32.29
CA ASP A 155 6.26 13.52 31.15
C ASP A 155 5.75 14.91 31.55
N SER A 156 6.58 15.93 31.33
CA SER A 156 6.10 17.31 31.27
C SER A 156 5.05 17.45 30.16
N GLU A 157 4.13 18.40 30.31
CA GLU A 157 3.10 18.64 29.30
C GLU A 157 3.72 18.95 27.93
N GLU A 158 4.78 19.76 27.90
CA GLU A 158 5.50 20.10 26.66
C GLU A 158 6.16 18.89 26.00
N ALA A 159 6.82 18.02 26.78
CA ALA A 159 7.45 16.80 26.26
C ALA A 159 6.42 15.81 25.71
N TRP A 160 5.23 15.75 26.35
CA TRP A 160 4.10 14.98 25.86
C TRP A 160 3.54 15.52 24.55
N GLN A 161 3.33 16.83 24.43
CA GLN A 161 2.80 17.47 23.22
C GLN A 161 3.74 17.28 22.02
N VAL A 162 5.06 17.44 22.20
CA VAL A 162 6.06 17.21 21.13
C VAL A 162 6.05 15.75 20.68
N ARG A 163 5.96 14.80 21.63
CA ARG A 163 5.89 13.37 21.30
C ARG A 163 4.60 13.03 20.56
N GLN A 164 3.47 13.56 21.01
CA GLN A 164 2.17 13.33 20.39
C GLN A 164 2.16 13.89 18.96
N ALA A 165 2.66 15.12 18.76
CA ALA A 165 2.78 15.73 17.43
C ALA A 165 3.60 14.87 16.46
N LYS A 166 4.69 14.27 16.93
CA LYS A 166 5.49 13.34 16.12
C LYS A 166 4.76 12.02 15.86
N ALA A 167 4.09 11.47 16.87
CA ALA A 167 3.37 10.21 16.77
C ALA A 167 2.17 10.27 15.82
N ILE A 168 1.48 11.41 15.69
CA ILE A 168 0.32 11.55 14.79
C ILE A 168 0.66 11.20 13.34
N SER A 169 1.81 11.65 12.84
CA SER A 169 2.21 11.34 11.46
C SER A 169 2.48 9.85 11.27
N GLU A 170 3.10 9.20 12.26
CA GLU A 170 3.37 7.77 12.25
C GLU A 170 2.06 6.98 12.36
N ILE A 171 1.15 7.36 13.28
CA ILE A 171 -0.18 6.77 13.45
C ILE A 171 -0.97 6.84 12.15
N ASN A 172 -0.98 7.97 11.46
CA ASN A 172 -1.69 8.12 10.18
C ASN A 172 -1.11 7.19 9.10
N SER A 173 0.21 7.07 9.04
CA SER A 173 0.89 6.15 8.12
C SER A 173 0.52 4.70 8.43
N HIS A 174 0.73 4.24 9.67
CA HIS A 174 0.41 2.87 10.09
C HIS A 174 -1.08 2.53 9.95
N SER A 175 -1.98 3.48 10.22
CA SER A 175 -3.42 3.31 10.05
C SER A 175 -3.80 3.08 8.58
N LEU A 176 -3.16 3.79 7.65
CA LEU A 176 -3.36 3.58 6.22
C LEU A 176 -2.86 2.19 5.80
N VAL A 177 -1.69 1.76 6.27
CA VAL A 177 -1.15 0.42 5.95
C VAL A 177 -2.01 -0.69 6.55
N LEU A 178 -2.51 -0.50 7.78
CA LEU A 178 -3.44 -1.42 8.43
C LEU A 178 -4.74 -1.55 7.62
N PHE A 179 -5.38 -0.42 7.30
CA PHE A 179 -6.59 -0.40 6.49
C PHE A 179 -6.36 -1.08 5.14
N HIS A 180 -5.25 -0.77 4.48
CA HIS A 180 -4.86 -1.41 3.23
C HIS A 180 -4.71 -2.93 3.38
N GLY A 181 -4.00 -3.38 4.43
CA GLY A 181 -3.82 -4.80 4.73
C GLY A 181 -5.15 -5.54 4.95
N LEU A 182 -6.11 -4.90 5.62
CA LEU A 182 -7.47 -5.45 5.81
C LEU A 182 -8.21 -5.58 4.48
N VAL A 183 -8.16 -4.55 3.62
CA VAL A 183 -8.79 -4.60 2.28
C VAL A 183 -8.12 -5.67 1.41
N GLN A 184 -6.79 -5.79 1.47
CA GLN A 184 -6.04 -6.83 0.74
C GLN A 184 -6.41 -8.24 1.20
N ALA A 185 -6.51 -8.48 2.51
CA ALA A 185 -6.94 -9.76 3.07
C ALA A 185 -8.38 -10.10 2.66
N ALA A 186 -9.31 -9.14 2.76
CA ALA A 186 -10.70 -9.32 2.32
C ALA A 186 -10.78 -9.65 0.82
N LEU A 187 -10.05 -8.90 -0.01
CA LEU A 187 -9.96 -9.15 -1.45
C LEU A 187 -9.44 -10.56 -1.76
N ALA A 188 -8.39 -11.00 -1.04
CA ALA A 188 -7.83 -12.34 -1.21
C ALA A 188 -8.86 -13.43 -0.85
N CYS A 189 -9.61 -13.26 0.25
CA CYS A 189 -10.71 -14.16 0.60
C CYS A 189 -11.78 -14.24 -0.49
N GLY A 190 -12.13 -13.11 -1.11
CA GLY A 190 -13.05 -13.06 -2.25
C GLY A 190 -12.51 -13.81 -3.48
N LEU A 191 -11.23 -13.64 -3.81
CA LEU A 191 -10.60 -14.29 -4.96
C LEU A 191 -10.34 -15.79 -4.75
N LEU A 192 -10.15 -16.22 -3.50
CA LEU A 192 -10.02 -17.63 -3.13
C LEU A 192 -11.36 -18.37 -3.09
N GLY A 193 -12.49 -17.65 -3.16
CA GLY A 193 -13.82 -18.25 -3.02
C GLY A 193 -14.13 -18.67 -1.58
N LEU A 194 -13.47 -18.08 -0.58
CA LEU A 194 -13.77 -18.34 0.84
C LEU A 194 -15.05 -17.63 1.30
N THR A 195 -15.63 -16.79 0.44
CA THR A 195 -16.85 -16.03 0.70
C THR A 195 -17.77 -16.10 -0.52
N ASN A 196 -19.07 -15.92 -0.30
CA ASN A 196 -20.08 -15.88 -1.37
C ASN A 196 -20.26 -14.47 -1.97
N TRP A 197 -19.20 -13.65 -1.98
CA TRP A 197 -19.29 -12.28 -2.46
C TRP A 197 -19.41 -12.21 -3.98
N LYS A 198 -20.28 -11.30 -4.45
CA LYS A 198 -20.48 -11.07 -5.88
C LYS A 198 -19.17 -10.55 -6.52
N PRO A 199 -18.85 -10.92 -7.77
CA PRO A 199 -17.61 -10.50 -8.43
C PRO A 199 -17.44 -8.98 -8.48
N ARG A 200 -18.55 -8.23 -8.56
CA ARG A 200 -18.53 -6.75 -8.47
C ARG A 200 -17.97 -6.26 -7.14
N PHE A 201 -18.37 -6.84 -6.01
CA PHE A 201 -17.84 -6.43 -4.70
C PHE A 201 -16.36 -6.79 -4.56
N VAL A 202 -15.96 -7.98 -5.00
CA VAL A 202 -14.54 -8.38 -5.04
C VAL A 202 -13.73 -7.45 -5.94
N GLY A 203 -14.26 -7.06 -7.10
CA GLY A 203 -13.67 -6.06 -7.98
C GLY A 203 -13.51 -4.70 -7.30
N PHE A 204 -14.53 -4.24 -6.56
CA PHE A 204 -14.47 -2.99 -5.79
C PHE A 204 -13.35 -3.01 -4.75
N LEU A 205 -13.25 -4.07 -3.95
CA LEU A 205 -12.13 -4.24 -3.00
C LEU A 205 -10.78 -4.17 -3.74
N GLY A 206 -10.69 -4.79 -4.92
CA GLY A 206 -9.53 -4.71 -5.80
C GLY A 206 -9.17 -3.31 -6.27
N VAL A 207 -10.17 -2.50 -6.62
CA VAL A 207 -9.99 -1.09 -6.99
C VAL A 207 -9.44 -0.30 -5.80
N VAL A 208 -10.08 -0.39 -4.63
CA VAL A 208 -9.64 0.32 -3.42
C VAL A 208 -8.21 -0.08 -3.05
N ALA A 209 -7.93 -1.38 -3.00
CA ALA A 209 -6.63 -1.91 -2.63
C ALA A 209 -5.52 -1.48 -3.61
N SER A 210 -5.83 -1.37 -4.90
CA SER A 210 -4.87 -0.97 -5.93
C SER A 210 -4.66 0.55 -5.96
N ALA A 211 -5.71 1.34 -5.74
CA ALA A 211 -5.61 2.79 -5.63
C ALA A 211 -4.71 3.20 -4.45
N ILE A 212 -4.88 2.57 -3.29
CA ILE A 212 -4.01 2.82 -2.12
C ILE A 212 -2.58 2.40 -2.40
N ASN A 213 -2.35 1.26 -3.07
CA ASN A 213 -1.02 0.85 -3.49
C ASN A 213 -0.36 1.90 -4.41
N CYS A 214 -1.10 2.43 -5.39
CA CYS A 214 -0.60 3.50 -6.25
C CYS A 214 -0.23 4.74 -5.44
N TYR A 215 -1.08 5.14 -4.47
CA TYR A 215 -0.81 6.25 -3.58
C TYR A 215 0.45 6.05 -2.74
N MET A 216 0.61 4.88 -2.09
CA MET A 216 1.76 4.57 -1.24
C MET A 216 3.09 4.50 -2.01
N LEU A 217 3.07 4.15 -3.30
CA LEU A 217 4.24 4.13 -4.17
C LEU A 217 4.52 5.47 -4.85
N PHE A 218 3.56 6.40 -4.82
CA PHE A 218 3.72 7.69 -5.44
C PHE A 218 4.76 8.51 -4.69
N PRO A 219 5.74 9.13 -5.37
CA PRO A 219 6.74 9.96 -4.69
C PRO A 219 6.09 11.11 -3.92
N ALA A 220 6.63 11.44 -2.75
CA ALA A 220 6.22 12.63 -2.01
C ALA A 220 6.38 13.87 -2.91
N LEU A 221 5.29 14.61 -3.10
CA LEU A 221 5.35 15.88 -3.81
C LEU A 221 6.12 16.90 -2.97
N PRO A 222 6.88 17.82 -3.60
CA PRO A 222 7.53 18.91 -2.88
C PRO A 222 6.50 19.67 -2.03
N LYS A 223 6.88 20.03 -0.80
CA LYS A 223 6.04 20.88 0.04
C LYS A 223 5.73 22.16 -0.73
N PRO A 224 4.47 22.63 -0.75
CA PRO A 224 4.16 23.94 -1.30
C PRO A 224 5.08 24.98 -0.68
N ALA A 225 5.67 25.87 -1.50
CA ALA A 225 6.39 27.02 -0.97
C ALA A 225 5.50 27.74 0.05
N GLU A 226 6.04 28.02 1.25
CA GLU A 226 5.33 28.80 2.24
C GLU A 226 4.88 30.10 1.58
N LYS A 227 3.58 30.39 1.66
CA LYS A 227 3.09 31.70 1.24
C LYS A 227 3.87 32.72 2.08
N PRO A 228 4.47 33.76 1.47
CA PRO A 228 5.08 34.82 2.26
C PRO A 228 4.02 35.28 3.25
N ALA A 229 4.41 35.35 4.53
CA ALA A 229 3.56 35.87 5.59
C ALA A 229 2.92 37.15 5.04
N ARG A 230 1.58 37.18 5.00
CA ARG A 230 0.85 38.37 4.59
C ARG A 230 1.40 39.47 5.50
N LYS A 231 2.18 40.40 4.95
CA LYS A 231 2.62 41.58 5.70
C LYS A 231 1.34 42.13 6.29
N GLU A 232 1.22 42.10 7.61
CA GLU A 232 0.20 42.88 8.28
C GLU A 232 0.41 44.29 7.76
N VAL A 233 -0.51 44.74 6.90
CA VAL A 233 -0.56 46.13 6.49
C VAL A 233 -0.67 46.87 7.82
N GLN A 234 0.38 47.62 8.16
CA GLN A 234 0.50 48.36 9.42
C GLN A 234 -0.78 49.17 9.66
N LEU A 235 -1.69 48.58 10.44
CA LEU A 235 -2.90 49.23 10.92
C LEU A 235 -2.57 50.35 11.93
N GLU A 236 -1.30 50.49 12.32
CA GLU A 236 -0.80 51.60 13.13
C GLU A 236 -0.88 52.96 12.41
N GLY A 237 -0.76 53.00 11.08
CA GLY A 237 -0.87 54.25 10.31
C GLY A 237 -2.29 54.83 10.31
N LEU A 238 -3.30 53.97 10.29
CA LEU A 238 -4.72 54.37 10.29
C LEU A 238 -5.21 54.79 11.68
N LYS A 239 -4.71 54.14 12.75
CA LYS A 239 -5.06 54.53 14.13
C LYS A 239 -4.53 55.91 14.50
N ASN A 240 -3.33 56.27 14.05
CA ASN A 240 -2.74 57.59 14.31
C ASN A 240 -3.37 58.73 13.51
N ALA A 241 -3.95 58.46 12.34
CA ALA A 241 -4.68 59.46 11.56
C ALA A 241 -6.06 59.77 12.18
N ALA A 242 -6.77 58.75 12.69
CA ALA A 242 -8.06 58.92 13.35
C ALA A 242 -7.93 59.63 14.71
N LEU A 243 -6.83 59.41 15.45
CA LEU A 243 -6.56 60.06 16.74
C LEU A 243 -6.05 61.51 16.62
N LYS A 244 -5.61 61.94 15.43
CA LYS A 244 -5.22 63.35 15.18
C LYS A 244 -6.36 64.20 14.59
N ALA A 245 -7.51 63.59 14.29
CA ALA A 245 -8.68 64.24 13.73
C ALA A 245 -9.85 64.38 14.72
N ALA A 246 -9.63 64.04 16.00
CA ALA A 246 -10.53 64.26 17.12
C ALA A 246 -9.88 65.22 18.13
#